data_AF-A0A9E2ULR4-F1
#
_entry.id   AF-A0A9E2ULR4-F1
#
_cell.length_a   1.000
_cell.length_b   1.000
_cell.length_c   1.000
_cell.angle_alpha   90.00
_cell.angle_beta   90.00
_cell.angle_gamma   90.00
#
_symmetry.space_group_name_H-M   'P 1'
#
loop_
_entity.id
_entity.type
_entity.pdbx_description
1 polymer ?
#
loop_
_entity_poly.entity_id
_entity_poly.type
_entity_poly.pdbx_seq_one_letter_code
_entity_poly.pdbx_strand_id
1 'polypeptide(L)'
;MSAPLGDVLAPCGPVIDTEAADRARERLSEAAREAGWSDRLEAAWAALAPVFAASPYLFGLARRWPDRLESVLADDPQDRLADILARTSDLTGGADAVRAPLRRLKAELHLLTALADLGGVWALDAVTGALSRFADASVQAALRAVAHDQRERGKLASAADDPRGPVPGLFGFAMGKHGAFELNYSSDIDVSLFWEPEALESALAEGVEPQKFVDRAAHALASLMQERTGDGYVFRFDLRLRPDPSSTPPVVAAPMALAYYESVGQNWERAAFIKA
;
A
#
# COMPACT_ATOMS: atom_id res chain seq x y z
N MET A 1 19.09 4.32 21.72
CA MET A 1 19.86 3.39 20.87
C MET A 1 18.82 2.63 20.08
N SER A 2 18.88 2.68 18.75
CA SER A 2 17.97 1.88 17.90
C SER A 2 18.36 0.40 18.05
N ALA A 3 17.39 -0.50 18.07
CA ALA A 3 17.58 -1.91 18.40
C ALA A 3 16.82 -2.78 17.40
N PRO A 4 17.39 -3.91 16.96
CA PRO A 4 16.70 -4.86 16.10
C PRO A 4 15.34 -5.25 16.67
N LEU A 5 14.32 -5.32 15.82
CA LEU A 5 12.97 -5.65 16.26
C LEU A 5 12.95 -6.97 17.04
N GLY A 6 13.63 -8.00 16.54
CA GLY A 6 13.67 -9.33 17.17
C GLY A 6 14.19 -9.34 18.60
N ASP A 7 15.00 -8.34 18.99
CA ASP A 7 15.58 -8.24 20.34
C ASP A 7 14.66 -7.53 21.33
N VAL A 8 13.63 -6.82 20.85
CA VAL A 8 12.75 -5.97 21.67
C VAL A 8 11.28 -6.43 21.67
N LEU A 9 10.95 -7.51 20.96
CA LEU A 9 9.60 -8.08 20.98
C LEU A 9 9.26 -8.70 22.33
N ALA A 10 8.09 -8.34 22.88
CA ALA A 10 7.49 -9.04 24.01
C ALA A 10 6.41 -10.04 23.54
N PRO A 11 6.20 -11.17 24.22
CA PRO A 11 5.06 -12.04 23.94
C PRO A 11 3.72 -11.32 24.13
N CYS A 12 2.87 -11.33 23.10
CA CYS A 12 1.58 -10.65 23.11
C CYS A 12 0.48 -11.37 23.94
N GLY A 13 0.80 -12.54 24.48
CA GLY A 13 -0.15 -13.41 25.19
C GLY A 13 0.28 -14.87 25.18
N PRO A 14 -0.57 -15.78 25.68
CA PRO A 14 -0.29 -17.22 25.66
C PRO A 14 -0.37 -17.79 24.24
N VAL A 15 0.31 -18.92 24.02
CA VAL A 15 0.14 -19.72 22.81
C VAL A 15 -1.22 -20.43 22.90
N ILE A 16 -2.19 -20.00 22.09
CA ILE A 16 -3.56 -20.52 22.12
C ILE A 16 -3.74 -21.84 21.36
N ASP A 17 -2.82 -22.15 20.45
CA ASP A 17 -2.78 -23.39 19.66
C ASP A 17 -1.32 -23.85 19.56
N THR A 18 -0.93 -24.76 20.45
CA THR A 18 0.44 -25.27 20.53
C THR A 18 0.83 -26.04 19.28
N GLU A 19 -0.09 -26.81 18.69
CA GLU A 19 0.22 -27.58 17.48
C GLU A 19 0.49 -26.66 16.28
N ALA A 20 -0.28 -25.57 16.16
CA ALA A 20 -0.02 -24.55 15.14
C ALA A 20 1.33 -23.85 15.36
N ALA A 21 1.66 -23.50 16.60
CA ALA A 21 2.96 -22.93 16.93
C ALA A 21 4.11 -23.89 16.60
N ASP A 22 4.00 -25.17 16.96
CA ASP A 22 5.03 -26.17 16.70
C ASP A 22 5.26 -26.38 15.20
N ARG A 23 4.17 -26.49 14.41
CA ARG A 23 4.25 -26.55 12.94
C ARG A 23 4.90 -25.29 12.36
N ALA A 24 4.59 -24.12 12.92
CA ALA A 24 5.20 -22.87 12.48
C ALA A 24 6.70 -22.86 12.79
N ARG A 25 7.10 -23.33 13.97
CA ARG A 25 8.50 -23.44 14.38
C ARG A 25 9.26 -24.34 13.44
N GLU A 26 8.78 -25.56 13.23
CA GLU A 26 9.44 -26.56 12.38
C GLU A 26 9.73 -25.99 10.99
N ARG A 27 8.73 -25.36 10.37
CA ARG A 27 8.84 -24.79 9.02
C ARG A 27 9.81 -23.61 8.96
N LEU A 28 9.77 -22.72 9.94
CA LEU A 28 10.65 -21.55 9.97
C LEU A 28 12.08 -21.92 10.37
N SER A 29 12.27 -22.90 11.26
CA SER A 29 13.59 -23.41 11.66
C SER A 29 14.32 -24.07 10.51
N GLU A 30 13.61 -24.80 9.63
CA GLU A 30 14.18 -25.37 8.40
C GLU A 30 14.76 -24.25 7.52
N ALA A 31 13.94 -23.25 7.18
CA ALA A 31 14.36 -22.11 6.36
C ALA A 31 15.46 -21.27 7.03
N ALA A 32 15.37 -21.04 8.34
CA ALA A 32 16.36 -20.27 9.10
C ALA A 32 17.71 -20.96 9.17
N ARG A 33 17.73 -22.30 9.25
CA ARG A 33 18.98 -23.07 9.23
C ARG A 33 19.64 -23.02 7.86
N GLU A 34 18.87 -23.10 6.79
CA GLU A 34 19.40 -23.01 5.41
C GLU A 34 19.99 -21.63 5.10
N ALA A 35 19.35 -20.57 5.60
CA ALA A 35 19.79 -19.19 5.38
C ALA A 35 20.76 -18.65 6.46
N GLY A 36 20.99 -19.39 7.55
CA GLY A 36 21.99 -19.05 8.57
C GLY A 36 21.54 -18.04 9.63
N TRP A 37 20.25 -17.98 9.96
CA TRP A 37 19.69 -17.07 10.97
C TRP A 37 18.91 -17.78 12.10
N SER A 38 19.18 -19.06 12.35
CA SER A 38 18.53 -19.85 13.40
C SER A 38 18.58 -19.18 14.79
N ASP A 39 19.73 -18.61 15.18
CA ASP A 39 19.88 -17.97 16.50
C ASP A 39 18.90 -16.81 16.68
N ARG A 40 18.64 -16.03 15.62
CA ARG A 40 17.69 -14.91 15.64
C ARG A 40 16.26 -15.42 15.76
N LEU A 41 15.91 -16.48 15.03
CA LEU A 41 14.59 -17.10 15.15
C LEU A 41 14.35 -17.61 16.57
N GLU A 42 15.34 -18.32 17.14
CA GLU A 42 15.26 -18.88 18.49
C GLU A 42 15.14 -17.78 19.56
N ALA A 43 15.91 -16.70 19.45
CA ALA A 43 15.82 -15.56 20.35
C ALA A 43 14.43 -14.89 20.33
N ALA A 44 13.84 -14.72 19.15
CA ALA A 44 12.53 -14.09 18.99
C ALA A 44 11.34 -15.05 19.19
N TRP A 45 11.57 -16.37 19.27
CA TRP A 45 10.50 -17.38 19.18
C TRP A 45 9.42 -17.23 20.25
N ALA A 46 9.80 -16.86 21.47
CA ALA A 46 8.87 -16.67 22.57
C ALA A 46 7.80 -15.61 22.25
N ALA A 47 8.17 -14.56 21.49
CA ALA A 47 7.23 -13.54 21.04
C ALA A 47 6.48 -13.93 19.75
N LEU A 48 7.12 -14.68 18.85
CA LEU A 48 6.53 -15.11 17.57
C LEU A 48 5.50 -16.23 17.71
N ALA A 49 5.70 -17.15 18.66
CA ALA A 49 4.84 -18.32 18.86
C ALA A 49 3.35 -17.96 19.06
N PRO A 50 2.96 -17.06 19.98
CA PRO A 50 1.54 -16.70 20.14
C PRO A 50 0.96 -16.02 18.89
N VAL A 51 1.77 -15.23 18.16
CA VAL A 51 1.35 -14.55 16.93
C VAL A 51 1.05 -15.56 15.82
N PHE A 52 1.96 -16.50 15.57
CA PHE A 52 1.78 -17.48 14.49
C PHE A 52 0.76 -18.57 14.82
N ALA A 53 0.54 -18.87 16.11
CA ALA A 53 -0.58 -19.71 16.54
C ALA A 53 -1.93 -19.04 16.27
N ALA A 54 -2.05 -17.73 16.52
CA ALA A 54 -3.31 -17.00 16.39
C ALA A 54 -3.60 -16.49 14.97
N SER A 55 -2.57 -16.27 14.15
CA SER A 55 -2.69 -15.65 12.83
C SER A 55 -2.14 -16.54 11.71
N PRO A 56 -3.00 -17.37 11.08
CA PRO A 56 -2.64 -18.13 9.88
C PRO A 56 -2.16 -17.23 8.73
N TYR A 57 -2.63 -15.97 8.70
CA TYR A 57 -2.20 -14.97 7.73
C TYR A 57 -0.72 -14.61 7.91
N LEU A 58 -0.32 -14.18 9.12
CA LEU A 58 1.08 -13.78 9.39
C LEU A 58 2.03 -14.98 9.27
N PHE A 59 1.63 -16.16 9.76
CA PHE A 59 2.39 -17.37 9.53
C PHE A 59 2.52 -17.70 8.03
N GLY A 60 1.43 -17.53 7.27
CA GLY A 60 1.44 -17.72 5.81
C GLY A 60 2.42 -16.80 5.09
N LEU A 61 2.55 -15.54 5.53
CA LEU A 61 3.54 -14.59 5.01
C LEU A 61 4.96 -15.02 5.38
N ALA A 62 5.23 -15.26 6.66
CA ALA A 62 6.54 -15.67 7.17
C ALA A 62 7.04 -16.96 6.51
N ARG A 63 6.16 -17.95 6.34
CA ARG A 63 6.48 -19.22 5.67
C ARG A 63 6.79 -19.02 4.19
N ARG A 64 6.06 -18.13 3.51
CA ARG A 64 6.28 -17.88 2.08
C ARG A 64 7.54 -17.06 1.82
N TRP A 65 7.85 -16.13 2.72
CA TRP A 65 8.95 -15.18 2.58
C TRP A 65 9.81 -15.13 3.85
N PRO A 66 10.53 -16.22 4.17
CA PRO A 66 11.34 -16.30 5.38
C PRO A 66 12.49 -15.26 5.40
N ASP A 67 13.00 -14.90 4.22
CA ASP A 67 13.98 -13.82 4.03
C ASP A 67 13.47 -12.45 4.52
N ARG A 68 12.17 -12.20 4.33
CA ARG A 68 11.50 -10.97 4.78
C ARG A 68 11.27 -10.97 6.28
N LEU A 69 10.87 -12.12 6.85
CA LEU A 69 10.78 -12.25 8.30
C LEU A 69 12.14 -12.00 8.95
N GLU A 70 13.21 -12.60 8.42
CA GLU A 70 14.57 -12.38 8.90
C GLU A 70 14.92 -10.88 8.88
N SER A 71 14.72 -10.25 7.72
CA SER A 71 14.99 -8.83 7.50
C SER A 71 14.23 -7.93 8.47
N VAL A 72 12.96 -8.26 8.77
CA VAL A 72 12.13 -7.55 9.74
C VAL A 72 12.65 -7.72 11.17
N LEU A 73 13.11 -8.92 11.55
CA LEU A 73 13.64 -9.17 12.89
C LEU A 73 15.04 -8.57 13.10
N ALA A 74 15.85 -8.48 12.03
CA ALA A 74 17.24 -8.07 12.10
C ALA A 74 17.44 -6.55 12.22
N ASP A 75 16.47 -5.76 11.76
CA ASP A 75 16.61 -4.32 11.63
C ASP A 75 15.81 -3.59 12.72
N ASP A 76 16.22 -2.34 12.98
CA ASP A 76 15.35 -1.42 13.71
C ASP A 76 14.04 -1.21 12.92
N PRO A 77 12.88 -1.26 13.59
CA PRO A 77 11.61 -1.23 12.88
C PRO A 77 11.35 0.09 12.14
N GLN A 78 11.90 1.23 12.59
CA GLN A 78 11.78 2.50 11.87
C GLN A 78 12.64 2.53 10.62
N ASP A 79 13.88 2.02 10.73
CA ASP A 79 14.79 1.92 9.58
C ASP A 79 14.22 0.96 8.52
N ARG A 80 13.67 -0.19 8.95
CA ARG A 80 13.02 -1.13 8.05
C ARG A 80 11.79 -0.53 7.36
N LEU A 81 10.98 0.26 8.07
CA LEU A 81 9.86 0.97 7.44
C LEU A 81 10.34 1.97 6.39
N ALA A 82 11.37 2.75 6.70
CA ALA A 82 11.95 3.71 5.76
C ALA A 82 12.45 3.01 4.49
N ASP A 83 13.14 1.88 4.64
CA ASP A 83 13.60 1.05 3.54
C ASP A 83 12.44 0.47 2.69
N ILE A 84 11.37 -0.04 3.32
CA ILE A 84 10.18 -0.51 2.59
C ILE A 84 9.55 0.63 1.76
N LEU A 85 9.41 1.82 2.35
CA LEU A 85 8.84 2.99 1.66
C LEU A 85 9.75 3.48 0.51
N ALA A 86 11.07 3.45 0.71
CA ALA A 86 12.04 3.79 -0.32
C ALA A 86 11.98 2.79 -1.49
N ARG A 87 12.06 1.48 -1.21
CA ARG A 87 11.94 0.42 -2.23
C ARG A 87 10.61 0.46 -2.98
N THR A 88 9.53 0.88 -2.32
CA THR A 88 8.22 1.10 -2.97
C THR A 88 8.28 2.30 -3.92
N SER A 89 8.89 3.40 -3.48
CA SER A 89 9.07 4.62 -4.28
C SER A 89 9.96 4.38 -5.50
N ASP A 90 10.98 3.55 -5.35
CA ASP A 90 11.98 3.24 -6.39
C ASP A 90 11.49 2.21 -7.42
N LEU A 91 10.27 1.68 -7.28
CA LEU A 91 9.68 0.82 -8.31
C LEU A 91 9.49 1.60 -9.62
N THR A 92 9.99 1.02 -10.71
CA THR A 92 9.98 1.59 -12.05
C THR A 92 9.46 0.58 -13.09
N GLY A 93 9.17 1.07 -14.29
CA GLY A 93 8.62 0.27 -15.39
C GLY A 93 7.09 0.24 -15.41
N GLY A 94 6.54 -0.67 -16.22
CA GLY A 94 5.09 -0.82 -16.44
C GLY A 94 4.37 -1.60 -15.35
N ALA A 95 3.05 -1.76 -15.50
CA ALA A 95 2.21 -2.41 -14.49
C ALA A 95 2.68 -3.82 -14.12
N ASP A 96 3.15 -4.61 -15.11
CA ASP A 96 3.61 -5.97 -14.86
C ASP A 96 4.94 -6.03 -14.10
N ALA A 97 5.82 -5.03 -14.27
CA ALA A 97 7.09 -4.96 -13.56
C ALA A 97 6.88 -4.69 -12.06
N VAL A 98 5.89 -3.86 -11.71
CA VAL A 98 5.64 -3.46 -10.31
C VAL A 98 4.64 -4.36 -9.58
N ARG A 99 3.86 -5.18 -10.31
CA ARG A 99 2.76 -6.01 -9.79
C ARG A 99 3.18 -6.92 -8.63
N ALA A 100 4.20 -7.74 -8.83
CA ALA A 100 4.69 -8.67 -7.80
C ALA A 100 5.48 -7.94 -6.70
N PRO A 101 6.43 -7.02 -7.01
CA PRO A 101 7.14 -6.26 -5.99
C PRO A 101 6.25 -5.53 -4.99
N LEU A 102 5.19 -4.83 -5.44
CA LEU A 102 4.25 -4.13 -4.53
C LEU A 102 3.60 -5.08 -3.52
N ARG A 103 3.22 -6.28 -3.95
CA ARG A 103 2.57 -7.28 -3.08
C ARG A 103 3.54 -7.87 -2.08
N ARG A 104 4.81 -8.05 -2.47
CA ARG A 104 5.87 -8.53 -1.59
C ARG A 104 6.26 -7.48 -0.54
N LEU A 105 6.38 -6.21 -0.96
CA LEU A 105 6.63 -5.09 -0.04
C LEU A 105 5.48 -4.91 0.95
N LYS A 106 4.22 -5.11 0.52
CA LYS A 106 3.08 -5.14 1.44
C LYS A 106 3.18 -6.29 2.45
N ALA A 107 3.55 -7.49 2.00
CA ALA A 107 3.71 -8.63 2.89
C ALA A 107 4.79 -8.36 3.96
N GLU A 108 5.91 -7.75 3.55
CA GLU A 108 6.98 -7.32 4.45
C GLU A 108 6.50 -6.25 5.44
N LEU A 109 5.77 -5.23 4.96
CA LEU A 109 5.16 -4.22 5.83
C LEU A 109 4.21 -4.85 6.85
N HIS A 110 3.33 -5.76 6.43
CA HIS A 110 2.38 -6.41 7.33
C HIS A 110 3.07 -7.25 8.40
N LEU A 111 4.18 -7.93 8.07
CA LEU A 111 5.01 -8.60 9.07
C LEU A 111 5.62 -7.57 10.04
N LEU A 112 6.23 -6.51 9.53
CA LEU A 112 6.84 -5.45 10.34
C LEU A 112 5.83 -4.82 11.31
N THR A 113 4.73 -4.28 10.78
CA THR A 113 3.75 -3.54 11.58
C THR A 113 3.05 -4.46 12.58
N ALA A 114 2.71 -5.69 12.20
CA ALA A 114 1.99 -6.60 13.09
C ALA A 114 2.88 -7.14 14.21
N LEU A 115 4.15 -7.43 13.91
CA LEU A 115 5.09 -7.85 14.94
C LEU A 115 5.43 -6.70 15.88
N ALA A 116 5.61 -5.48 15.36
CA ALA A 116 5.86 -4.30 16.20
C ALA A 116 4.65 -3.94 17.08
N ASP A 117 3.42 -4.07 16.57
CA ASP A 117 2.17 -3.86 17.31
C ASP A 117 2.00 -4.91 18.42
N LEU A 118 1.94 -6.20 18.03
CA LEU A 118 1.72 -7.31 18.96
C LEU A 118 2.88 -7.47 19.96
N GLY A 119 4.09 -7.15 19.54
CA GLY A 119 5.30 -7.17 20.37
C GLY A 119 5.41 -6.01 21.36
N GLY A 120 4.47 -5.05 21.34
CA GLY A 120 4.46 -3.89 22.24
C GLY A 120 5.52 -2.83 21.92
N VAL A 121 6.05 -2.82 20.69
CA VAL A 121 7.12 -1.93 20.25
C VAL A 121 6.56 -0.62 19.66
N TRP A 122 5.46 -0.71 18.92
CA TRP A 122 4.79 0.44 18.33
C TRP A 122 3.42 0.69 18.96
N ALA A 123 3.11 1.97 19.19
CA ALA A 123 1.76 2.39 19.50
C ALA A 123 0.87 2.37 18.25
N LEU A 124 -0.45 2.38 18.45
CA LEU A 124 -1.44 2.33 17.37
C LEU A 124 -1.18 3.37 16.27
N ASP A 125 -0.90 4.62 16.63
CA ASP A 125 -0.69 5.70 15.67
C ASP A 125 0.54 5.46 14.77
N ALA A 126 1.57 4.78 15.29
CA ALA A 126 2.74 4.40 14.48
C ALA A 126 2.38 3.30 13.48
N VAL A 127 1.55 2.34 13.89
CA VAL A 127 1.05 1.25 13.04
C VAL A 127 0.16 1.79 11.92
N THR A 128 -0.87 2.58 12.26
CA THR A 128 -1.78 3.14 11.25
C THR A 128 -1.05 4.12 10.33
N GLY A 129 -0.14 4.93 10.87
CA GLY A 129 0.70 5.82 10.09
C GLY A 129 1.61 5.08 9.10
N ALA A 130 2.20 3.94 9.50
CA ALA A 130 3.01 3.12 8.60
C ALA A 130 2.17 2.52 7.45
N LEU A 131 0.98 2.00 7.76
CA LEU A 131 0.04 1.48 6.76
C LEU A 131 -0.41 2.56 5.78
N SER A 132 -0.75 3.76 6.26
CA SER A 132 -1.15 4.90 5.44
C SER A 132 -0.01 5.42 4.54
N ARG A 133 1.20 5.58 5.07
CA ARG A 133 2.36 5.99 4.25
C ARG A 133 2.69 4.98 3.15
N PHE A 134 2.52 3.68 3.44
CA PHE A 134 2.71 2.66 2.42
C PHE A 134 1.61 2.67 1.37
N ALA A 135 0.36 2.98 1.74
CA ALA A 135 -0.72 3.19 0.78
C ALA A 135 -0.37 4.33 -0.19
N ASP A 136 0.12 5.47 0.32
CA ASP A 136 0.58 6.59 -0.53
C ASP A 136 1.69 6.16 -1.50
N ALA A 137 2.76 5.56 -0.97
CA ALA A 137 3.88 5.10 -1.79
C ALA A 137 3.43 4.11 -2.87
N SER A 138 2.51 3.20 -2.52
CA SER A 138 1.97 2.20 -3.44
C SER A 138 1.11 2.82 -4.55
N VAL A 139 0.23 3.77 -4.20
CA VAL A 139 -0.61 4.48 -5.18
C VAL A 139 0.27 5.29 -6.14
N GLN A 140 1.28 5.98 -5.62
CA GLN A 140 2.22 6.74 -6.45
C GLN A 140 3.02 5.82 -7.40
N ALA A 141 3.54 4.70 -6.90
CA ALA A 141 4.24 3.71 -7.72
C ALA A 141 3.34 3.12 -8.81
N ALA A 142 2.09 2.78 -8.45
CA ALA A 142 1.12 2.26 -9.39
C ALA A 142 0.72 3.30 -10.45
N LEU A 143 0.56 4.57 -10.08
CA LEU A 143 0.29 5.67 -11.02
C LEU A 143 1.46 5.87 -11.99
N ARG A 144 2.71 5.83 -11.51
CA ARG A 144 3.91 5.87 -12.37
C ARG A 144 3.92 4.73 -13.37
N ALA A 145 3.57 3.53 -12.93
CA ALA A 145 3.52 2.34 -13.79
C ALA A 145 2.40 2.40 -14.84
N VAL A 146 1.21 2.89 -14.47
CA VAL A 146 0.12 3.14 -15.42
C VAL A 146 0.53 4.19 -16.45
N ALA A 147 1.16 5.28 -16.01
CA ALA A 147 1.65 6.33 -16.90
C ALA A 147 2.72 5.81 -17.88
N HIS A 148 3.63 4.95 -17.40
CA HIS A 148 4.61 4.27 -18.24
C HIS A 148 3.92 3.49 -19.36
N ASP A 149 2.94 2.64 -19.02
CA ASP A 149 2.23 1.85 -20.02
C ASP A 149 1.44 2.70 -21.03
N GLN A 150 0.91 3.86 -20.61
CA GLN A 150 0.25 4.79 -21.53
C GLN A 150 1.24 5.50 -22.48
N ARG A 151 2.47 5.79 -22.03
CA ARG A 151 3.54 6.30 -22.90
C ARG A 151 3.94 5.27 -23.94
N GLU A 152 4.17 4.02 -23.53
CA GLU A 152 4.50 2.91 -24.45
C GLU A 152 3.42 2.68 -25.51
N ARG A 153 2.16 2.94 -25.17
CA ARG A 153 1.01 2.85 -26.10
C ARG A 153 0.82 4.10 -26.97
N GLY A 154 1.68 5.11 -26.84
CA GLY A 154 1.59 6.38 -27.57
C GLY A 154 0.33 7.19 -27.21
N LYS A 155 -0.17 7.08 -25.98
CA LYS A 155 -1.35 7.82 -25.49
C LYS A 155 -1.00 9.01 -24.62
N LEU A 156 0.11 8.93 -23.90
CA LEU A 156 0.65 10.01 -23.10
C LEU A 156 1.92 10.52 -23.79
N ALA A 157 1.94 11.81 -24.14
CA ALA A 157 3.05 12.47 -24.85
C ALA A 157 4.04 13.17 -23.91
N SER A 158 3.61 13.50 -22.69
CA SER A 158 4.49 14.06 -21.65
C SER A 158 5.64 13.11 -21.27
N ALA A 159 6.77 13.70 -20.90
CA ALA A 159 7.96 12.95 -20.47
C ALA A 159 7.71 12.22 -19.14
N ALA A 160 8.51 11.18 -18.87
CA ALA A 160 8.40 10.41 -17.63
C ALA A 160 8.79 11.23 -16.38
N ASP A 161 9.65 12.22 -16.55
CA ASP A 161 10.17 13.14 -15.53
C ASP A 161 9.49 14.53 -15.58
N ASP A 162 8.29 14.62 -16.17
CA ASP A 162 7.54 15.88 -16.22
C ASP A 162 7.31 16.42 -14.79
N PRO A 163 7.68 17.68 -14.49
CA PRO A 163 7.58 18.25 -13.14
C PRO A 163 6.14 18.37 -12.64
N ARG A 164 5.14 18.26 -13.53
CA ARG A 164 3.71 18.27 -13.17
C ARG A 164 3.21 16.89 -12.71
N GLY A 165 4.07 15.87 -12.73
CA GLY A 165 3.78 14.52 -12.27
C GLY A 165 3.69 13.46 -13.38
N PRO A 166 3.48 12.18 -13.01
CA PRO A 166 3.54 11.06 -13.96
C PRO A 166 2.50 11.15 -15.09
N VAL A 167 1.36 11.76 -14.78
CA VAL A 167 0.29 12.16 -15.71
C VAL A 167 -0.05 13.61 -15.38
N PRO A 168 0.49 14.59 -16.12
CA PRO A 168 0.22 16.00 -15.85
C PRO A 168 -1.28 16.31 -15.80
N GLY A 169 -1.69 17.06 -14.78
CA GLY A 169 -3.08 17.43 -14.56
C GLY A 169 -3.92 16.39 -13.81
N LEU A 170 -3.50 15.13 -13.69
CA LEU A 170 -4.20 14.13 -12.87
C LEU A 170 -3.71 14.16 -11.42
N PHE A 171 -4.64 14.26 -10.47
CA PHE A 171 -4.34 14.25 -9.03
C PHE A 171 -5.46 13.55 -8.25
N GLY A 172 -5.24 13.34 -6.95
CA GLY A 172 -6.27 12.79 -6.08
C GLY A 172 -6.04 13.04 -4.61
N PHE A 173 -7.10 12.89 -3.84
CA PHE A 173 -7.09 12.97 -2.39
C PHE A 173 -7.31 11.58 -1.78
N ALA A 174 -6.46 11.23 -0.82
CA ALA A 174 -6.71 10.10 0.05
C ALA A 174 -7.85 10.49 0.99
N MET A 175 -8.89 9.68 1.06
CA MET A 175 -10.11 10.01 1.80
C MET A 175 -10.26 9.11 3.03
N GLY A 176 -11.19 9.46 3.92
CA GLY A 176 -11.60 8.58 5.01
C GLY A 176 -10.44 8.17 5.92
N LYS A 177 -10.27 6.86 6.14
CA LYS A 177 -9.17 6.35 6.98
C LYS A 177 -7.79 6.55 6.34
N HIS A 178 -7.73 6.56 5.01
CA HIS A 178 -6.47 6.78 4.30
C HIS A 178 -5.97 8.20 4.56
N GLY A 179 -6.76 9.21 4.24
CA GLY A 179 -6.37 10.61 4.44
C GLY A 179 -6.25 11.03 5.91
N ALA A 180 -6.94 10.35 6.84
CA ALA A 180 -6.78 10.59 8.28
C ALA A 180 -5.58 9.86 8.93
N PHE A 181 -4.77 9.11 8.18
CA PHE A 181 -3.69 8.28 8.74
C PHE A 181 -4.15 7.18 9.73
N GLU A 182 -5.36 6.64 9.49
CA GLU A 182 -6.06 5.67 10.34
C GLU A 182 -6.26 4.30 9.66
N LEU A 183 -5.44 3.94 8.66
CA LEU A 183 -5.57 2.66 7.97
C LEU A 183 -5.32 1.47 8.90
N ASN A 184 -6.06 0.40 8.68
CA ASN A 184 -5.83 -0.91 9.31
C ASN A 184 -5.56 -1.99 8.25
N TYR A 185 -5.15 -3.19 8.69
CA TYR A 185 -4.69 -4.29 7.83
C TYR A 185 -5.67 -4.74 6.72
N SER A 186 -6.98 -4.52 6.90
CA SER A 186 -8.02 -4.94 5.95
C SER A 186 -8.76 -3.76 5.31
N SER A 187 -8.30 -2.53 5.55
CA SER A 187 -8.95 -1.32 5.04
C SER A 187 -8.96 -1.30 3.51
N ASP A 188 -10.08 -0.80 2.98
CA ASP A 188 -10.12 -0.21 1.65
C ASP A 188 -9.32 1.11 1.69
N ILE A 189 -8.72 1.51 0.57
CA ILE A 189 -8.25 2.89 0.40
C ILE A 189 -9.26 3.65 -0.44
N ASP A 190 -9.83 4.68 0.16
CA ASP A 190 -10.77 5.59 -0.48
C ASP A 190 -9.98 6.71 -1.14
N VAL A 191 -10.13 6.90 -2.45
CA VAL A 191 -9.43 7.93 -3.21
C VAL A 191 -10.41 8.67 -4.11
N SER A 192 -10.37 10.00 -4.06
CA SER A 192 -11.12 10.84 -5.01
C SER A 192 -10.15 11.37 -6.05
N LEU A 193 -10.36 11.03 -7.32
CA LEU A 193 -9.48 11.41 -8.42
C LEU A 193 -10.06 12.58 -9.23
N PHE A 194 -9.20 13.52 -9.58
CA PHE A 194 -9.55 14.73 -10.31
C PHE A 194 -8.55 15.02 -11.43
N TRP A 195 -8.97 15.80 -12.42
CA TRP A 195 -8.06 16.26 -13.45
C TRP A 195 -8.23 17.72 -13.85
N GLU A 196 -7.11 18.39 -14.13
CA GLU A 196 -7.05 19.76 -14.66
C GLU A 196 -7.02 19.76 -16.20
N PRO A 197 -7.99 20.41 -16.89
CA PRO A 197 -8.12 20.31 -18.33
C PRO A 197 -6.90 20.74 -19.13
N GLU A 198 -6.42 21.96 -18.93
CA GLU A 198 -5.31 22.51 -19.71
C GLU A 198 -4.01 21.72 -19.52
N ALA A 199 -3.74 21.31 -18.28
CA ALA A 199 -2.54 20.54 -17.94
C ALA A 199 -2.58 19.15 -18.58
N LEU A 200 -3.72 18.45 -18.51
CA LEU A 200 -3.86 17.11 -19.07
C LEU A 200 -3.86 17.15 -20.60
N GLU A 201 -4.63 18.04 -21.24
CA GLU A 201 -4.70 18.14 -22.70
C GLU A 201 -3.31 18.36 -23.32
N SER A 202 -2.49 19.21 -22.69
CA SER A 202 -1.10 19.46 -23.13
C SER A 202 -0.17 18.24 -23.00
N ALA A 203 -0.55 17.22 -22.23
CA ALA A 203 0.26 16.05 -21.96
C ALA A 203 -0.15 14.81 -22.76
N LEU A 204 -1.31 14.84 -23.42
CA LEU A 204 -1.85 13.73 -24.20
C LEU A 204 -1.37 13.77 -25.66
N ALA A 205 -1.35 12.60 -26.29
CA ALA A 205 -1.12 12.52 -27.73
C ALA A 205 -2.33 13.05 -28.52
N GLU A 206 -2.09 13.50 -29.76
CA GLU A 206 -3.14 14.01 -30.64
C GLU A 206 -4.29 13.00 -30.82
N GLY A 207 -5.53 13.48 -30.71
CA GLY A 207 -6.74 12.65 -30.86
C GLY A 207 -7.08 11.76 -29.65
N VAL A 208 -6.32 11.83 -28.56
CA VAL A 208 -6.68 11.17 -27.30
C VAL A 208 -7.67 12.05 -26.54
N GLU A 209 -8.86 11.49 -26.26
CA GLU A 209 -9.90 12.20 -25.51
C GLU A 209 -9.59 12.17 -24.00
N PRO A 210 -9.52 13.33 -23.31
CA PRO A 210 -9.07 13.42 -21.93
C PRO A 210 -9.85 12.58 -20.92
N GLN A 211 -11.19 12.61 -20.95
CA GLN A 211 -12.03 11.91 -19.98
C GLN A 211 -11.85 10.39 -20.10
N LYS A 212 -11.89 9.85 -21.34
CA LYS A 212 -11.60 8.43 -21.60
C LYS A 212 -10.20 8.03 -21.18
N PHE A 213 -9.23 8.92 -21.29
CA PHE A 213 -7.86 8.64 -20.84
C PHE A 213 -7.80 8.48 -19.32
N VAL A 214 -8.31 9.46 -18.56
CA VAL A 214 -8.25 9.41 -17.08
C VAL A 214 -9.11 8.29 -16.51
N ASP A 215 -10.26 8.00 -17.10
CA ASP A 215 -11.09 6.87 -16.68
C ASP A 215 -10.33 5.56 -16.88
N ARG A 216 -9.67 5.36 -18.02
CA ARG A 216 -8.84 4.17 -18.24
C ARG A 216 -7.65 4.10 -17.29
N ALA A 217 -7.01 5.22 -17.00
CA ALA A 217 -5.91 5.27 -16.04
C ALA A 217 -6.38 4.89 -14.63
N ALA A 218 -7.54 5.39 -14.19
CA ALA A 218 -8.14 5.05 -12.90
C ALA A 218 -8.51 3.56 -12.80
N HIS A 219 -9.09 2.97 -13.85
CA HIS A 219 -9.39 1.54 -13.87
C HIS A 219 -8.11 0.68 -13.84
N ALA A 220 -7.06 1.09 -14.58
CA ALA A 220 -5.77 0.39 -14.57
C ALA A 220 -5.09 0.48 -13.19
N LEU A 221 -5.14 1.66 -12.57
CA LEU A 221 -4.65 1.88 -11.20
C LEU A 221 -5.40 0.98 -10.20
N ALA A 222 -6.73 1.02 -10.19
CA ALA A 222 -7.55 0.18 -9.33
C ALA A 222 -7.26 -1.31 -9.52
N SER A 223 -7.17 -1.76 -10.79
CA SER A 223 -6.84 -3.16 -11.12
C SER A 223 -5.47 -3.58 -10.57
N LEU A 224 -4.43 -2.78 -10.79
CA LEU A 224 -3.07 -3.08 -10.33
C LEU A 224 -3.01 -3.23 -8.80
N MET A 225 -3.78 -2.42 -8.08
CA MET A 225 -3.86 -2.42 -6.62
C MET A 225 -4.67 -3.61 -6.07
N GLN A 226 -5.84 -3.90 -6.67
CA GLN A 226 -6.84 -4.80 -6.08
C GLN A 226 -6.78 -6.24 -6.61
N GLU A 227 -6.20 -6.48 -7.78
CA GLU A 227 -6.17 -7.81 -8.39
C GLU A 227 -5.46 -8.83 -7.49
N ARG A 228 -6.08 -10.01 -7.31
CA ARG A 228 -5.49 -11.08 -6.51
C ARG A 228 -4.62 -11.96 -7.40
N THR A 229 -3.33 -12.01 -7.08
CA THR A 229 -2.33 -12.85 -7.75
C THR A 229 -1.85 -13.96 -6.80
N GLY A 230 -0.91 -14.78 -7.25
CA GLY A 230 -0.19 -15.71 -6.38
C GLY A 230 0.44 -15.04 -5.17
N ASP A 231 0.86 -13.77 -5.30
CA ASP A 231 1.47 -12.96 -4.23
C ASP A 231 0.44 -12.18 -3.38
N GLY A 232 -0.86 -12.32 -3.66
CA GLY A 232 -1.94 -11.59 -2.99
C GLY A 232 -2.37 -10.33 -3.74
N TYR A 233 -2.76 -9.28 -3.01
CA TYR A 233 -3.21 -7.98 -3.53
C TYR A 233 -2.67 -6.85 -2.64
N VAL A 234 -2.59 -5.63 -3.18
CA VAL A 234 -2.03 -4.46 -2.47
C VAL A 234 -3.11 -3.78 -1.63
N PHE A 235 -4.06 -3.09 -2.24
CA PHE A 235 -5.22 -2.52 -1.53
C PHE A 235 -6.48 -2.72 -2.37
N ARG A 236 -7.62 -2.87 -1.70
CA ARG A 236 -8.90 -2.66 -2.36
C ARG A 236 -9.05 -1.15 -2.55
N PHE A 237 -9.43 -0.74 -3.76
CA PHE A 237 -9.37 0.66 -4.19
C PHE A 237 -10.78 1.20 -4.43
N ASP A 238 -11.21 2.18 -3.65
CA ASP A 238 -12.55 2.73 -3.70
C ASP A 238 -12.55 4.17 -4.22
N LEU A 239 -13.34 4.42 -5.27
CA LEU A 239 -13.46 5.72 -5.94
C LEU A 239 -14.79 6.42 -5.65
N ARG A 240 -15.57 5.95 -4.67
CA ARG A 240 -16.95 6.41 -4.44
C ARG A 240 -17.07 7.74 -3.69
N LEU A 241 -16.02 8.25 -3.04
CA LEU A 241 -16.07 9.54 -2.32
C LEU A 241 -15.83 10.77 -3.21
N ARG A 242 -16.15 10.66 -4.51
CA ARG A 242 -16.11 11.73 -5.51
C ARG A 242 -17.47 12.44 -5.61
N PRO A 243 -17.57 13.63 -6.24
CA PRO A 243 -18.84 14.33 -6.46
C PRO A 243 -19.90 13.44 -7.10
N ASP A 244 -21.11 13.35 -6.55
CA ASP A 244 -22.25 12.57 -7.07
C ASP A 244 -21.82 11.25 -7.78
N PRO A 245 -21.36 10.23 -7.03
CA PRO A 245 -20.74 9.04 -7.60
C PRO A 245 -21.72 8.18 -8.43
N SER A 246 -23.03 8.45 -8.36
CA SER A 246 -24.04 7.82 -9.22
C SER A 246 -24.07 8.40 -10.63
N SER A 247 -23.71 9.67 -10.79
CA SER A 247 -23.87 10.40 -12.06
C SER A 247 -22.54 10.86 -12.66
N THR A 248 -21.44 10.74 -11.94
CA THR A 248 -20.12 11.20 -12.39
C THR A 248 -19.17 10.06 -12.75
N PRO A 249 -18.27 10.29 -13.72
CA PRO A 249 -17.21 9.34 -14.04
C PRO A 249 -16.27 9.13 -12.84
N PRO A 250 -15.49 8.03 -12.81
CA PRO A 250 -14.54 7.73 -11.74
C PRO A 250 -13.49 8.83 -11.48
N VAL A 251 -13.14 9.63 -12.50
CA VAL A 251 -12.27 10.81 -12.37
C VAL A 251 -13.03 12.05 -12.82
N VAL A 252 -13.11 13.07 -11.98
CA VAL A 252 -13.92 14.28 -12.24
C VAL A 252 -13.03 15.46 -12.64
N ALA A 253 -13.41 16.22 -13.66
CA ALA A 253 -12.69 17.45 -14.00
C ALA A 253 -12.76 18.44 -12.82
N ALA A 254 -11.63 18.99 -12.40
CA ALA A 254 -11.55 19.84 -11.22
C ALA A 254 -12.49 21.06 -11.25
N PRO A 255 -12.67 21.78 -12.38
CA PRO A 255 -13.66 22.87 -12.45
C PRO A 255 -15.10 22.40 -12.20
N MET A 256 -15.45 21.17 -12.63
CA MET A 256 -16.77 20.60 -12.39
C MET A 256 -16.94 20.24 -10.90
N ALA A 257 -15.93 19.63 -10.29
CA ALA A 257 -15.95 19.30 -8.87
C ALA A 257 -16.11 20.55 -7.99
N LEU A 258 -15.39 21.63 -8.31
CA LEU A 258 -15.53 22.92 -7.62
C LEU A 258 -16.95 23.47 -7.70
N ALA A 259 -17.51 23.55 -8.92
CA ALA A 259 -18.89 24.01 -9.12
C ALA A 259 -19.92 23.14 -8.36
N TYR A 260 -19.70 21.82 -8.30
CA TYR A 260 -20.53 20.90 -7.54
C TYR A 260 -20.49 21.20 -6.04
N TYR A 261 -19.30 21.29 -5.45
CA TYR A 261 -19.14 21.49 -4.00
C TYR A 261 -19.63 22.85 -3.52
N GLU A 262 -19.52 23.88 -4.37
CA GLU A 262 -20.06 25.22 -4.11
C GLU A 262 -21.60 25.25 -4.12
N SER A 263 -22.24 24.54 -5.06
CA SER A 263 -23.67 24.69 -5.33
C SER A 263 -24.55 23.66 -4.61
N VAL A 264 -24.26 22.36 -4.79
CA VAL A 264 -25.16 21.25 -4.43
C VAL A 264 -24.51 20.22 -3.52
N GLY A 265 -23.22 20.39 -3.19
CA GLY A 265 -22.49 19.50 -2.29
C GLY A 265 -23.27 19.28 -1.00
N GLN A 266 -23.32 18.03 -0.55
CA GLN A 266 -24.05 17.62 0.64
C GLN A 266 -23.19 17.77 1.89
N ASN A 267 -23.83 17.95 3.05
CA ASN A 267 -23.10 18.11 4.32
C ASN A 267 -22.23 16.90 4.66
N TRP A 268 -22.66 15.68 4.29
CA TRP A 268 -21.87 14.48 4.51
C TRP A 268 -20.63 14.42 3.61
N GLU A 269 -20.68 14.95 2.38
CA GLU A 269 -19.52 15.04 1.50
C GLU A 269 -18.51 16.03 2.06
N ARG A 270 -18.97 17.19 2.53
CA ARG A 270 -18.11 18.16 3.23
C ARG A 270 -17.44 17.54 4.45
N ALA A 271 -18.18 16.75 5.24
CA ALA A 271 -17.61 16.03 6.38
C ALA A 271 -16.57 14.99 5.96
N ALA A 272 -16.78 14.28 4.83
CA ALA A 272 -15.81 13.34 4.31
C ALA A 272 -14.49 14.02 3.91
N PHE A 273 -14.57 15.23 3.32
CA PHE A 273 -13.40 16.02 2.91
C PHE A 273 -12.60 16.63 4.07
N ILE A 274 -13.09 16.58 5.32
CA ILE A 274 -12.27 16.96 6.49
C ILE A 274 -11.10 15.97 6.67
N LYS A 275 -11.27 14.73 6.19
CA LYS A 275 -10.26 13.68 6.23
C LYS A 275 -9.51 13.51 4.90
N ALA A 276 -9.59 14.49 4.00
CA ALA A 276 -8.92 14.49 2.69
C ALA A 276 -7.49 15.05 2.76
#